data_AF-A0A1B7VFU2-F1
#
_entry.id   AF-A0A1B7VFU2-F1
#
_cell.length_a   1.000
_cell.length_b   1.000
_cell.length_c   1.000
_cell.angle_alpha   90.00
_cell.angle_beta   90.00
_cell.angle_gamma   90.00
#
_symmetry.space_group_name_H-M   'P 1'
#
loop_
_entity.id
_entity.type
_entity.pdbx_description
1 polymer ?
#
loop_
_entity_poly.entity_id
_entity_poly.type
_entity_poly.pdbx_seq_one_letter_code
_entity_poly.pdbx_strand_id
1 'polypeptide(L)'
;QALWDAKDDELPVIGSIAAQFNDAGVNQLFDRLISVIQSKTNTRFDNTIQAAIPVSASSTKSQIIPPKRVRYLAEIAENNRSYDHWVTEQVALASKWYQLRGVLDAVTSEPIKKELEIIETKIIEGLHPECKKMIANWPSVIKKYNADIFEYTVRDKTIKQALSTRSLSGTRIPKVVLPKYKDWGDILRWQLQENIPGEFPFTAGVFELKRQGEDPTRMFAGEGGPERTNKRFHYVSLGQPAIRLSTAFDSVTLYGEDPAHRPDIYG
;
A
#
# COMPACT_ATOMS: atom_id res chain seq x y z
N GLN A 1 -35.35 -47.76 5.95
CA GLN A 1 -35.21 -48.22 4.55
C GLN A 1 -34.00 -47.52 3.97
N ALA A 2 -33.09 -48.25 3.34
CA ALA A 2 -31.91 -47.63 2.75
C ALA A 2 -32.30 -46.90 1.44
N LEU A 3 -31.85 -45.66 1.26
CA LEU A 3 -32.24 -44.74 0.19
C LEU A 3 -31.31 -44.84 -1.02
N TRP A 4 -31.05 -46.07 -1.52
CA TRP A 4 -30.07 -46.28 -2.60
C TRP A 4 -30.58 -45.88 -3.99
N ASP A 5 -31.91 -45.86 -4.19
CA ASP A 5 -32.58 -45.53 -5.46
C ASP A 5 -33.34 -44.19 -5.42
N ALA A 6 -33.18 -43.42 -4.32
CA ALA A 6 -33.84 -42.13 -4.17
C ALA A 6 -33.23 -41.08 -5.11
N LYS A 7 -34.05 -40.15 -5.62
CA LYS A 7 -33.54 -39.03 -6.42
C LYS A 7 -32.75 -38.06 -5.53
N ASP A 8 -31.76 -37.37 -6.09
CA ASP A 8 -30.94 -36.41 -5.35
C ASP A 8 -31.77 -35.35 -4.60
N ASP A 9 -32.86 -34.87 -5.21
CA ASP A 9 -33.77 -33.88 -4.59
C ASP A 9 -34.56 -34.42 -3.38
N GLU A 10 -34.72 -35.75 -3.30
CA GLU A 10 -35.42 -36.47 -2.24
C GLU A 10 -34.48 -36.80 -1.07
N LEU A 11 -33.16 -36.69 -1.26
CA LEU A 11 -32.18 -36.89 -0.20
C LEU A 11 -32.24 -35.72 0.79
N PRO A 12 -32.09 -35.97 2.11
CA PRO A 12 -32.05 -34.93 3.13
C PRO A 12 -30.68 -34.24 3.19
N VAL A 13 -30.09 -33.91 2.04
CA VAL A 13 -28.77 -33.27 1.93
C VAL A 13 -28.96 -31.84 1.43
N ILE A 14 -28.45 -30.88 2.19
CA ILE A 14 -28.58 -29.45 1.89
C ILE A 14 -27.19 -28.79 1.99
N GLY A 15 -26.79 -28.11 0.92
CA GLY A 15 -25.63 -27.23 0.94
C GLY A 15 -25.99 -25.91 1.61
N SER A 16 -25.30 -25.55 2.70
CA SER A 16 -25.53 -24.32 3.45
C SER A 16 -24.22 -23.63 3.82
N ILE A 17 -24.28 -22.31 4.00
CA ILE A 17 -23.17 -21.48 4.45
C ILE A 17 -23.62 -20.70 5.68
N ALA A 18 -23.47 -21.27 6.87
CA ALA A 18 -23.93 -20.65 8.12
C ALA A 18 -23.26 -19.29 8.44
N ALA A 19 -22.06 -19.05 7.91
CA ALA A 19 -21.37 -17.77 8.04
C ALA A 19 -21.99 -16.65 7.19
N GLN A 20 -22.87 -16.97 6.24
CA GLN A 20 -23.53 -16.00 5.38
C GLN A 20 -24.85 -15.55 6.02
N PHE A 21 -24.99 -14.24 6.22
CA PHE A 21 -26.26 -13.67 6.68
C PHE A 21 -27.37 -13.94 5.66
N ASN A 22 -28.48 -14.48 6.17
CA ASN A 22 -29.66 -14.89 5.42
C ASN A 22 -29.30 -15.84 4.26
N ASP A 23 -28.54 -16.89 4.56
CA ASP A 23 -28.19 -17.94 3.61
C ASP A 23 -29.42 -18.76 3.19
N ALA A 24 -29.58 -18.97 1.88
CA ALA A 24 -30.70 -19.73 1.33
C ALA A 24 -30.65 -21.21 1.74
N GLY A 25 -29.45 -21.79 1.88
CA GLY A 25 -29.29 -23.17 2.31
C GLY A 25 -29.69 -23.38 3.78
N VAL A 26 -29.30 -22.47 4.67
CA VAL A 26 -29.75 -22.49 6.08
C VAL A 26 -31.27 -22.34 6.18
N ASN A 27 -31.88 -21.45 5.40
CA ASN A 27 -33.33 -21.30 5.37
C ASN A 27 -34.03 -22.59 4.89
N GLN A 28 -33.51 -23.24 3.84
CA GLN A 28 -34.02 -24.52 3.37
C GLN A 28 -33.90 -25.63 4.43
N LEU A 29 -32.76 -25.67 5.15
CA LEU A 29 -32.55 -26.61 6.25
C LEU A 29 -33.57 -26.39 7.37
N PHE A 30 -33.81 -25.13 7.75
CA PHE A 30 -34.83 -24.76 8.72
C PHE A 30 -36.22 -25.25 8.29
N ASP A 31 -36.65 -24.99 7.05
CA ASP A 31 -37.97 -25.40 6.54
C ASP A 31 -38.18 -26.92 6.57
N ARG A 32 -37.15 -27.69 6.17
CA ARG A 32 -37.21 -29.15 6.22
C ARG A 32 -37.27 -29.68 7.66
N LEU A 33 -36.49 -29.09 8.57
CA LEU A 33 -36.50 -29.47 9.99
C LEU A 33 -37.87 -29.22 10.63
N ILE A 34 -38.46 -28.05 10.40
CA ILE A 34 -39.80 -27.71 10.90
C ILE A 34 -40.83 -28.72 10.39
N SER A 35 -40.80 -29.05 9.10
CA SER A 35 -41.73 -30.04 8.50
C SER A 35 -41.58 -31.45 9.14
N VAL A 36 -40.35 -31.88 9.43
CA VAL A 36 -40.08 -33.16 10.09
C VAL A 36 -40.56 -33.15 11.55
N ILE A 37 -40.37 -32.03 12.27
CA ILE A 37 -40.82 -31.90 13.66
C ILE A 37 -42.36 -31.94 13.72
N GLN A 38 -43.05 -31.22 12.83
CA GLN A 38 -44.52 -31.23 12.74
C GLN A 38 -45.05 -32.65 12.52
N SER A 39 -44.48 -33.38 11.56
CA SER A 39 -44.93 -34.76 11.27
C SER A 39 -44.68 -35.74 12.43
N LYS A 40 -43.59 -35.56 13.19
CA LYS A 40 -43.27 -36.44 14.33
C LYS A 40 -43.99 -36.10 15.63
N THR A 41 -44.34 -34.84 15.85
CA THR A 41 -44.87 -34.35 17.14
C THR A 41 -46.33 -33.92 17.08
N ASN A 42 -46.91 -33.86 15.87
CA ASN A 42 -48.28 -33.40 15.63
C ASN A 42 -48.55 -31.97 16.15
N THR A 43 -47.49 -31.15 16.26
CA THR A 43 -47.57 -29.73 16.62
C THR A 43 -47.77 -28.87 15.38
N ARG A 44 -48.45 -27.73 15.52
CA ARG A 44 -48.66 -26.76 14.44
C ARG A 44 -47.84 -25.50 14.72
N PHE A 45 -47.00 -25.11 13.77
CA PHE A 45 -46.33 -23.81 13.78
C PHE A 45 -47.05 -22.90 12.79
N ASP A 46 -47.38 -21.68 13.20
CA ASP A 46 -47.92 -20.68 12.28
C ASP A 46 -46.77 -20.19 11.40
N ASN A 47 -46.78 -20.57 10.12
CA ASN A 47 -45.72 -20.26 9.15
C ASN A 47 -45.72 -18.76 8.78
N THR A 48 -45.21 -17.90 9.67
CA THR A 48 -45.04 -16.47 9.41
C THR A 48 -43.77 -16.14 8.61
N ILE A 49 -42.88 -17.11 8.39
CA ILE A 49 -41.73 -16.93 7.51
C ILE A 49 -42.21 -17.25 6.09
N GLN A 50 -42.40 -16.21 5.28
CA GLN A 50 -42.74 -16.37 3.86
C GLN A 50 -41.73 -17.33 3.22
N ALA A 51 -42.23 -18.44 2.68
CA ALA A 51 -41.47 -19.34 1.83
C ALA A 51 -41.02 -18.56 0.59
N ALA A 52 -39.84 -17.94 0.66
CA ALA A 52 -39.33 -17.08 -0.38
C ALA A 52 -37.89 -17.46 -0.71
N ILE A 53 -37.76 -18.32 -1.73
CA ILE A 53 -36.94 -18.18 -2.95
C ILE A 53 -36.64 -19.61 -3.48
N PRO A 54 -36.95 -19.94 -4.74
CA PRO A 54 -36.57 -21.22 -5.34
C PRO A 54 -35.05 -21.41 -5.32
N VAL A 55 -34.61 -22.57 -4.84
CA VAL A 55 -33.20 -22.97 -4.61
C VAL A 55 -32.49 -23.36 -5.92
N SER A 56 -32.81 -22.76 -7.07
CA SER A 56 -32.11 -23.12 -8.32
C SER A 56 -30.71 -22.52 -8.43
N ALA A 57 -30.33 -21.63 -7.51
CA ALA A 57 -28.94 -21.33 -7.25
C ALA A 57 -28.83 -20.85 -5.80
N SER A 58 -28.10 -21.58 -4.96
CA SER A 58 -27.36 -20.91 -3.90
C SER A 58 -26.48 -19.87 -4.61
N SER A 59 -26.99 -18.65 -4.77
CA SER A 59 -26.23 -17.57 -5.36
C SER A 59 -25.15 -17.28 -4.33
N THR A 60 -23.97 -17.81 -4.56
CA THR A 60 -22.77 -17.38 -3.85
C THR A 60 -22.72 -15.86 -3.99
N LYS A 61 -23.04 -15.16 -2.89
CA LYS A 61 -22.92 -13.71 -2.85
C LYS A 61 -21.51 -13.33 -3.32
N SER A 62 -21.40 -12.12 -3.87
CA SER A 62 -20.14 -11.53 -4.35
C SER A 62 -18.97 -11.88 -3.42
N GLN A 63 -18.05 -12.70 -3.91
CA GLN A 63 -16.84 -13.04 -3.16
C GLN A 63 -15.93 -11.81 -3.13
N ILE A 64 -15.56 -11.36 -1.92
CA ILE A 64 -14.65 -10.21 -1.75
C ILE A 64 -13.32 -10.48 -2.45
N ILE A 65 -12.79 -11.70 -2.28
CA ILE A 65 -11.57 -12.16 -2.95
C ILE A 65 -11.94 -13.39 -3.78
N PRO A 66 -11.79 -13.35 -5.12
CA PRO A 66 -12.09 -14.49 -5.96
C PRO A 66 -11.05 -15.62 -5.72
N PRO A 67 -11.40 -16.90 -5.93
CA PRO A 67 -10.54 -18.03 -5.60
C PRO A 67 -9.19 -17.98 -6.34
N LYS A 68 -9.21 -17.45 -7.57
CA LYS A 68 -8.01 -17.22 -8.40
C LYS A 68 -7.01 -16.23 -7.80
N ARG A 69 -7.38 -15.44 -6.79
CA ARG A 69 -6.51 -14.43 -6.13
C ARG A 69 -6.20 -14.76 -4.68
N VAL A 70 -6.54 -15.95 -4.16
CA VAL A 70 -6.30 -16.31 -2.75
C VAL A 70 -4.81 -16.20 -2.36
N ARG A 71 -3.89 -16.34 -3.31
CA ARG A 71 -2.43 -16.28 -3.09
C ARG A 71 -1.80 -14.90 -3.32
N TYR A 72 -2.58 -13.84 -3.48
CA TYR A 72 -2.08 -12.49 -3.78
C TYR A 72 -0.98 -11.97 -2.85
N LEU A 73 -1.01 -12.29 -1.54
CA LEU A 73 0.07 -11.91 -0.62
C LEU A 73 1.39 -12.65 -0.88
N ALA A 74 1.31 -13.91 -1.32
CA ALA A 74 2.49 -14.66 -1.73
C ALA A 74 3.07 -14.09 -3.03
N GLU A 75 2.21 -13.71 -3.97
CA GLU A 75 2.61 -13.04 -5.22
C GLU A 75 3.32 -11.70 -4.94
N ILE A 76 2.81 -10.89 -3.99
CA ILE A 76 3.45 -9.63 -3.56
C ILE A 76 4.83 -9.90 -2.95
N ALA A 77 4.92 -10.89 -2.05
CA ALA A 77 6.19 -11.23 -1.41
C ALA A 77 7.23 -11.77 -2.40
N GLU A 78 6.80 -12.57 -3.38
CA GLU A 78 7.64 -13.05 -4.47
C GLU A 78 8.12 -11.89 -5.34
N ASN A 79 7.23 -10.99 -5.76
CA ASN A 79 7.57 -9.83 -6.56
C ASN A 79 8.64 -8.94 -5.89
N ASN A 80 8.53 -8.70 -4.57
CA ASN A 80 9.53 -7.91 -3.84
C ASN A 80 10.91 -8.60 -3.85
N ARG A 81 10.96 -9.92 -3.64
CA ARG A 81 12.24 -10.67 -3.68
C ARG A 81 12.82 -10.73 -5.09
N SER A 82 11.97 -10.89 -6.10
CA SER A 82 12.37 -10.84 -7.51
C SER A 82 12.95 -9.47 -7.87
N TYR A 83 12.37 -8.39 -7.35
CA TYR A 83 12.93 -7.05 -7.51
C TYR A 83 14.32 -6.95 -6.88
N ASP A 84 14.52 -7.39 -5.63
CA ASP A 84 15.84 -7.34 -4.98
C ASP A 84 16.91 -8.17 -5.70
N HIS A 85 16.51 -9.33 -6.22
CA HIS A 85 17.38 -10.17 -7.04
C HIS A 85 17.80 -9.44 -8.32
N TRP A 86 16.83 -8.88 -9.05
CA TRP A 86 17.07 -8.10 -10.25
C TRP A 86 17.96 -6.88 -9.97
N VAL A 87 17.73 -6.15 -8.86
CA VAL A 87 18.61 -5.05 -8.43
C VAL A 87 20.05 -5.54 -8.25
N THR A 88 20.24 -6.70 -7.61
CA THR A 88 21.57 -7.26 -7.37
C THR A 88 22.29 -7.59 -8.69
N GLU A 89 21.59 -8.17 -9.66
CA GLU A 89 22.13 -8.44 -11.01
C GLU A 89 22.54 -7.16 -11.73
N GLN A 90 21.65 -6.15 -11.74
CA GLN A 90 21.88 -4.88 -12.43
C GLN A 90 23.02 -4.07 -11.80
N VAL A 91 23.12 -4.09 -10.47
CA VAL A 91 24.22 -3.47 -9.71
C VAL A 91 25.55 -4.10 -10.08
N ALA A 92 25.62 -5.44 -10.16
CA ALA A 92 26.84 -6.13 -10.53
C ALA A 92 27.30 -5.78 -11.97
N LEU A 93 26.37 -5.65 -12.92
CA LEU A 93 26.68 -5.20 -14.27
C LEU A 93 27.16 -3.74 -14.30
N ALA A 94 26.53 -2.86 -13.52
CA ALA A 94 26.93 -1.45 -13.42
C ALA A 94 28.34 -1.26 -12.84
N SER A 95 28.71 -2.00 -11.78
CA SER A 95 30.08 -1.98 -11.25
C SER A 95 31.10 -2.46 -12.29
N LYS A 96 30.80 -3.56 -13.01
CA LYS A 96 31.67 -4.05 -14.10
C LYS A 96 31.84 -3.02 -15.20
N TRP A 97 30.75 -2.34 -15.58
CA TRP A 97 30.79 -1.28 -16.59
C TRP A 97 31.68 -0.11 -16.12
N TYR A 98 31.54 0.33 -14.87
CA TYR A 98 32.38 1.39 -14.30
C TYR A 98 33.87 1.02 -14.29
N GLN A 99 34.19 -0.20 -13.85
CA GLN A 99 35.57 -0.69 -13.82
C GLN A 99 36.17 -0.77 -15.23
N LEU A 100 35.42 -1.32 -16.19
CA LEU A 100 35.87 -1.42 -17.58
C LEU A 100 36.11 -0.05 -18.20
N ARG A 101 35.27 0.95 -17.86
CA ARG A 101 35.46 2.32 -18.31
C ARG A 101 36.77 2.91 -17.79
N GLY A 102 37.09 2.69 -16.51
CA GLY A 102 38.35 3.11 -15.93
C GLY A 102 39.57 2.48 -16.63
N VAL A 103 39.46 1.22 -17.08
CA VAL A 103 40.51 0.57 -17.88
C VAL A 103 40.60 1.17 -19.28
N LEU A 104 39.47 1.37 -19.97
CA LEU A 104 39.41 1.98 -21.31
C LEU A 104 40.04 3.37 -21.34
N ASP A 105 39.87 4.16 -20.27
CA ASP A 105 40.46 5.49 -20.16
C ASP A 105 41.97 5.45 -19.88
N ALA A 106 42.50 4.35 -19.30
CA ALA A 106 43.91 4.17 -18.97
C ALA A 106 44.74 3.48 -20.06
N VAL A 107 44.10 2.66 -20.91
CA VAL A 107 44.77 1.90 -21.98
C VAL A 107 45.03 2.78 -23.19
N THR A 108 46.28 2.76 -23.68
CA THR A 108 46.72 3.50 -24.88
C THR A 108 46.77 2.64 -26.15
N SER A 109 46.72 1.31 -26.00
CA SER A 109 46.81 0.36 -27.11
C SER A 109 45.45 0.20 -27.82
N GLU A 110 45.38 0.66 -29.07
CA GLU A 110 44.18 0.60 -29.91
C GLU A 110 43.59 -0.82 -30.10
N PRO A 111 44.38 -1.89 -30.34
CA PRO A 111 43.85 -3.24 -30.44
C PRO A 111 43.12 -3.71 -29.18
N ILE A 112 43.71 -3.46 -28.00
CA ILE A 112 43.13 -3.85 -26.71
C ILE A 112 41.86 -3.03 -26.45
N LYS A 113 41.88 -1.73 -26.78
CA LYS A 113 40.73 -0.86 -26.61
C LYS A 113 39.50 -1.35 -27.37
N LYS A 114 39.67 -1.78 -28.64
CA LYS A 114 38.57 -2.35 -29.44
C LYS A 114 37.98 -3.62 -28.82
N GLU A 115 38.80 -4.51 -28.29
CA GLU A 115 38.31 -5.71 -27.61
C GLU A 115 37.51 -5.36 -26.34
N LEU A 116 37.99 -4.38 -25.56
CA LEU A 116 37.31 -3.88 -24.37
C LEU A 116 35.99 -3.18 -24.71
N GLU A 117 35.91 -2.42 -25.81
CA GLU A 117 34.67 -1.78 -26.30
C GLU A 117 33.60 -2.83 -26.68
N ILE A 118 34.02 -3.97 -27.24
CA ILE A 118 33.11 -5.10 -27.53
C ILE A 118 32.55 -5.68 -26.21
N ILE A 119 33.39 -5.82 -25.18
CA ILE A 119 32.95 -6.29 -23.86
C ILE A 119 32.02 -5.27 -23.20
N GLU A 120 32.33 -3.98 -23.32
CA GLU A 120 31.52 -2.87 -22.80
C GLU A 120 30.11 -2.93 -23.39
N THR A 121 30.02 -3.12 -24.72
CA THR A 121 28.74 -3.23 -25.42
C THR A 121 27.89 -4.38 -24.86
N LYS A 122 28.48 -5.57 -24.65
CA LYS A 122 27.76 -6.73 -24.06
C LYS A 122 27.27 -6.48 -22.64
N ILE A 123 28.05 -5.77 -21.81
CA ILE A 123 27.64 -5.42 -20.45
C ILE A 123 26.47 -4.42 -20.49
N ILE A 124 26.56 -3.42 -21.37
CA ILE A 124 25.51 -2.41 -21.55
C ILE A 124 24.21 -3.05 -22.06
N GLU A 125 24.28 -4.05 -22.95
CA GLU A 125 23.11 -4.79 -23.43
C GLU A 125 22.41 -5.58 -22.31
N GLY A 126 23.15 -6.05 -21.31
CA GLY A 126 22.59 -6.71 -20.12
C GLY A 126 21.99 -5.74 -19.09
N LEU A 127 22.31 -4.45 -19.18
CA LEU A 127 21.74 -3.42 -18.30
C LEU A 127 20.37 -2.99 -18.79
N HIS A 128 19.42 -2.92 -17.88
CA HIS A 128 18.10 -2.40 -18.16
C HIS A 128 18.19 -0.91 -18.60
N PRO A 129 17.43 -0.47 -19.62
CA PRO A 129 17.53 0.89 -20.14
C PRO A 129 17.37 1.99 -19.09
N GLU A 130 16.47 1.79 -18.12
CA GLU A 130 16.27 2.75 -17.03
C GLU A 130 17.48 2.81 -16.08
N CYS A 131 18.11 1.67 -15.76
CA CYS A 131 19.34 1.67 -14.93
C CYS A 131 20.46 2.48 -15.60
N LYS A 132 20.61 2.33 -16.92
CA LYS A 132 21.59 3.12 -17.71
C LYS A 132 21.28 4.62 -17.64
N LYS A 133 20.01 5.01 -17.77
CA LYS A 133 19.58 6.40 -17.63
C LYS A 133 19.83 6.94 -16.22
N MET A 134 19.56 6.17 -15.17
CA MET A 134 19.79 6.56 -13.77
C MET A 134 21.28 6.82 -13.50
N ILE A 135 22.17 5.95 -13.99
CA ILE A 135 23.62 6.14 -13.88
C ILE A 135 24.05 7.41 -14.63
N ALA A 136 23.61 7.58 -15.89
CA ALA A 136 23.97 8.73 -16.71
C ALA A 136 23.43 10.07 -16.13
N ASN A 137 22.28 10.04 -15.48
CA ASN A 137 21.64 11.23 -14.89
C ASN A 137 22.16 11.57 -13.48
N TRP A 138 22.90 10.67 -12.82
CA TRP A 138 23.39 10.89 -11.46
C TRP A 138 24.17 12.20 -11.25
N PRO A 139 25.07 12.64 -12.17
CA PRO A 139 25.73 13.94 -12.04
C PRO A 139 24.75 15.12 -12.01
N SER A 140 23.66 15.05 -12.77
CA SER A 140 22.60 16.05 -12.78
C SER A 140 21.84 16.08 -11.44
N VAL A 141 21.60 14.91 -10.84
CA VAL A 141 20.99 14.79 -9.50
C VAL A 141 21.89 15.44 -8.44
N ILE A 142 23.20 15.15 -8.48
CA ILE A 142 24.18 15.79 -7.59
C ILE A 142 24.15 17.31 -7.75
N LYS A 143 24.14 17.81 -8.99
CA LYS A 143 24.07 19.25 -9.26
C LYS A 143 22.78 19.88 -8.72
N LYS A 144 21.63 19.21 -8.94
CA LYS A 144 20.31 19.64 -8.47
C LYS A 144 20.29 19.84 -6.96
N TYR A 145 20.72 18.85 -6.18
CA TYR A 145 20.64 18.91 -4.71
C TYR A 145 21.78 19.69 -4.04
N ASN A 146 22.85 20.01 -4.76
CA ASN A 146 23.87 20.94 -4.28
C ASN A 146 23.52 22.42 -4.53
N ALA A 147 22.50 22.72 -5.35
CA ALA A 147 22.01 24.08 -5.54
C ALA A 147 21.43 24.67 -4.23
N ASP A 148 21.21 25.99 -4.21
CA ASP A 148 20.61 26.67 -3.05
C ASP A 148 19.08 26.65 -3.06
N ILE A 149 18.49 26.62 -4.25
CA ILE A 149 17.05 26.70 -4.46
C ILE A 149 16.60 25.55 -5.36
N PHE A 150 15.52 24.90 -4.95
CA PHE A 150 14.73 24.00 -5.77
C PHE A 150 13.53 24.76 -6.33
N GLU A 151 13.37 24.73 -7.66
CA GLU A 151 12.29 25.42 -8.36
C GLU A 151 11.46 24.40 -9.14
N TYR A 152 10.14 24.47 -8.99
CA TYR A 152 9.20 23.64 -9.75
C TYR A 152 7.92 24.41 -10.03
N THR A 153 7.26 24.09 -11.13
CA THR A 153 6.05 24.80 -11.57
C THR A 153 4.82 23.94 -11.28
N VAL A 154 3.85 24.49 -10.55
CA VAL A 154 2.55 23.84 -10.30
C VAL A 154 1.44 24.82 -10.62
N ARG A 155 0.53 24.43 -11.52
CA ARG A 155 -0.66 25.22 -11.89
C ARG A 155 -0.29 26.70 -12.19
N ASP A 156 0.67 26.87 -13.10
CA ASP A 156 1.19 28.17 -13.57
C ASP A 156 1.90 29.03 -12.51
N LYS A 157 2.22 28.46 -11.34
CA LYS A 157 3.01 29.11 -10.29
C LYS A 157 4.36 28.44 -10.12
N THR A 158 5.43 29.22 -10.24
CA THR A 158 6.78 28.77 -9.89
C THR A 158 6.96 28.82 -8.38
N ILE A 159 7.12 27.66 -7.76
CA ILE A 159 7.40 27.52 -6.34
C ILE A 159 8.90 27.38 -6.17
N LYS A 160 9.50 28.26 -5.36
CA LYS A 160 10.91 28.23 -5.00
C LYS A 160 11.06 27.79 -3.55
N GLN A 161 11.89 26.80 -3.28
CA GLN A 161 12.17 26.32 -1.94
C GLN A 161 13.67 26.22 -1.70
N ALA A 162 14.16 26.73 -0.57
CA ALA A 162 15.55 26.56 -0.19
C ALA A 162 15.88 25.07 0.02
N LEU A 163 17.02 24.61 -0.52
CA LEU A 163 17.55 23.25 -0.34
C LEU A 163 18.47 23.11 0.87
N SER A 164 18.75 24.20 1.57
CA SER A 164 19.53 24.19 2.80
C SER A 164 18.93 25.14 3.83
N THR A 165 19.32 24.92 5.07
CA THR A 165 19.05 25.82 6.20
C THR A 165 20.38 26.23 6.81
N ARG A 166 20.44 27.42 7.42
CA ARG A 166 21.66 27.91 8.08
C ARG A 166 21.49 27.80 9.58
N SER A 167 22.45 27.16 10.25
CA SER A 167 22.45 27.08 11.72
C SER A 167 22.84 28.42 12.36
N LEU A 168 22.66 28.54 13.68
CA LEU A 168 23.10 29.71 14.45
C LEU A 168 24.61 29.98 14.29
N SER A 169 25.43 28.94 14.15
CA SER A 169 26.87 29.04 13.92
C SER A 169 27.25 29.36 12.45
N GLY A 170 26.27 29.50 11.56
CA GLY A 170 26.50 29.79 10.14
C GLY A 170 26.73 28.57 9.25
N THR A 171 26.67 27.35 9.79
CA THR A 171 26.83 26.11 9.01
C THR A 171 25.63 25.92 8.07
N ARG A 172 25.91 25.62 6.79
CA ARG A 172 24.90 25.24 5.80
C ARG A 172 24.53 23.77 5.99
N ILE A 173 23.26 23.50 6.30
CA ILE A 173 22.72 22.15 6.50
C ILE A 173 21.78 21.84 5.33
N PRO A 174 22.16 20.96 4.38
CA PRO A 174 21.29 20.53 3.29
C PRO A 174 20.05 19.81 3.81
N LYS A 175 18.92 19.96 3.12
CA LYS A 175 17.68 19.23 3.41
C LYS A 175 17.74 17.77 2.96
N VAL A 176 18.46 17.51 1.87
CA VAL A 176 18.72 16.17 1.33
C VAL A 176 20.23 16.05 1.15
N VAL A 177 20.81 14.97 1.67
CA VAL A 177 22.25 14.68 1.57
C VAL A 177 22.43 13.44 0.71
N LEU A 178 23.19 13.57 -0.37
CA LEU A 178 23.46 12.47 -1.30
C LEU A 178 24.71 11.68 -0.86
N PRO A 179 24.77 10.37 -1.17
CA PRO A 179 25.96 9.58 -0.91
C PRO A 179 27.14 10.04 -1.76
N LYS A 180 28.36 9.82 -1.27
CA LYS A 180 29.63 10.15 -1.96
C LYS A 180 30.23 8.96 -2.71
N TYR A 181 29.39 8.04 -3.18
CA TYR A 181 29.82 6.86 -3.93
C TYR A 181 30.45 7.24 -5.27
N LYS A 182 31.35 6.38 -5.75
CA LYS A 182 32.02 6.52 -7.05
C LYS A 182 31.66 5.40 -8.01
N ASP A 183 31.58 4.17 -7.49
CA ASP A 183 31.19 3.00 -8.28
C ASP A 183 29.74 3.13 -8.76
N TRP A 184 29.52 2.82 -10.04
CA TRP A 184 28.18 2.92 -10.63
C TRP A 184 27.21 1.87 -10.06
N GLY A 185 27.69 0.73 -9.58
CA GLY A 185 26.85 -0.25 -8.90
C GLY A 185 26.38 0.24 -7.54
N ASP A 186 27.24 0.85 -6.73
CA ASP A 186 26.83 1.44 -5.44
C ASP A 186 25.80 2.57 -5.65
N ILE A 187 26.05 3.43 -6.63
CA ILE A 187 25.12 4.51 -7.01
C ILE A 187 23.78 3.93 -7.46
N LEU A 188 23.79 2.91 -8.31
CA LEU A 188 22.58 2.27 -8.83
C LEU A 188 21.81 1.54 -7.72
N ARG A 189 22.52 0.81 -6.85
CA ARG A 189 21.91 0.12 -5.69
C ARG A 189 21.14 1.12 -4.84
N TRP A 190 21.78 2.23 -4.48
CA TRP A 190 21.16 3.26 -3.66
C TRP A 190 19.94 3.87 -4.36
N GLN A 191 20.04 4.20 -5.65
CA GLN A 191 18.92 4.75 -6.42
C GLN A 191 17.75 3.77 -6.58
N LEU A 192 17.99 2.45 -6.63
CA LEU A 192 16.93 1.44 -6.77
C LEU A 192 16.28 1.05 -5.43
N GLN A 193 16.99 1.15 -4.31
CA GLN A 193 16.53 0.65 -3.01
C GLN A 193 16.05 1.76 -2.06
N GLU A 194 16.72 2.91 -2.08
CA GLU A 194 16.50 3.95 -1.05
C GLU A 194 16.17 5.32 -1.65
N ASN A 195 16.83 5.66 -2.76
CA ASN A 195 16.69 6.87 -3.57
C ASN A 195 16.51 8.20 -2.81
N ILE A 196 16.37 9.28 -3.56
CA ILE A 196 15.93 10.58 -3.04
C ILE A 196 14.44 10.52 -2.68
N PRO A 197 13.96 11.31 -1.69
CA PRO A 197 12.54 11.48 -1.46
C PRO A 197 11.82 11.92 -2.74
N GLY A 198 10.59 11.46 -2.94
CA GLY A 198 9.79 11.78 -4.13
C GLY A 198 10.11 10.97 -5.37
N GLU A 199 11.10 10.06 -5.31
CA GLU A 199 11.41 9.12 -6.39
C GLU A 199 11.24 7.68 -5.93
N PHE A 200 10.89 6.78 -6.85
CA PHE A 200 10.75 5.35 -6.57
C PHE A 200 12.06 4.77 -5.98
N PRO A 201 12.01 3.87 -4.97
CA PRO A 201 10.82 3.24 -4.36
C PRO A 201 10.18 4.06 -3.23
N PHE A 202 10.47 5.36 -3.14
CA PHE A 202 9.91 6.29 -2.15
C PHE A 202 10.28 5.97 -0.70
N THR A 203 11.34 5.20 -0.48
CA THR A 203 11.83 4.78 0.84
C THR A 203 12.10 5.98 1.75
N ALA A 204 12.68 7.06 1.20
CA ALA A 204 12.96 8.29 1.94
C ALA A 204 11.77 9.26 2.03
N GLY A 205 10.61 8.90 1.45
CA GLY A 205 9.38 9.68 1.46
C GLY A 205 8.75 9.82 0.07
N VAL A 206 7.43 9.99 0.02
CA VAL A 206 6.65 10.10 -1.23
C VAL A 206 6.70 11.48 -1.89
N PHE A 207 7.27 12.48 -1.22
CA PHE A 207 7.42 13.84 -1.74
C PHE A 207 8.87 14.27 -1.68
N GLU A 208 9.30 15.02 -2.69
CA GLU A 208 10.68 15.46 -2.83
C GLU A 208 11.18 16.35 -1.68
N LEU A 209 10.30 17.23 -1.19
CA LEU A 209 10.53 18.05 -0.01
C LEU A 209 9.28 18.06 0.86
N LYS A 210 9.48 18.16 2.18
CA LYS A 210 8.38 18.40 3.13
C LYS A 210 7.70 19.73 2.80
N ARG A 211 6.37 19.78 2.97
CA ARG A 211 5.60 21.03 2.83
C ARG A 211 6.11 22.08 3.80
N GLN A 212 6.16 23.33 3.34
CA GLN A 212 6.42 24.47 4.20
C GLN A 212 5.09 25.03 4.72
N GLY A 213 4.99 25.28 6.02
CA GLY A 213 3.83 25.93 6.64
C GLY A 213 2.65 25.03 7.02
N GLU A 214 2.67 23.74 6.65
CA GLU A 214 1.69 22.75 7.12
C GLU A 214 2.43 21.67 7.92
N ASP A 215 2.44 21.83 9.25
CA ASP A 215 2.95 20.81 10.15
C ASP A 215 2.07 19.54 10.03
N PRO A 216 2.66 18.33 9.99
CA PRO A 216 1.88 17.09 9.94
C PRO A 216 1.01 16.87 11.20
N THR A 217 1.23 17.62 12.27
CA THR A 217 0.48 17.54 13.52
C THR A 217 -1.02 17.51 13.26
N ARG A 218 -1.64 16.46 13.78
CA ARG A 218 -3.09 16.24 13.72
C ARG A 218 -3.53 15.84 15.11
N MET A 219 -4.11 16.79 15.84
CA MET A 219 -4.47 16.59 17.25
C MET A 219 -5.77 15.78 17.35
N PHE A 220 -5.71 14.72 18.14
CA PHE A 220 -6.85 13.85 18.42
C PHE A 220 -7.72 14.46 19.52
N ALA A 221 -9.04 14.56 19.30
CA ALA A 221 -9.99 15.01 20.30
C ALA A 221 -11.36 14.34 20.12
N GLY A 222 -12.00 14.05 21.24
CA GLY A 222 -13.32 13.45 21.31
C GLY A 222 -13.59 13.03 22.74
N GLU A 223 -14.39 13.82 23.46
CA GLU A 223 -14.73 13.57 24.85
C GLU A 223 -16.05 14.27 25.19
N GLY A 224 -17.02 13.52 25.72
CA GLY A 224 -18.36 14.00 26.02
C GLY A 224 -19.12 14.40 24.75
N GLY A 225 -20.06 15.34 24.89
CA GLY A 225 -20.89 15.81 23.79
C GLY A 225 -20.12 16.54 22.67
N PRO A 226 -20.77 16.72 21.50
CA PRO A 226 -20.16 17.38 20.35
C PRO A 226 -19.70 18.82 20.67
N GLU A 227 -20.37 19.54 21.58
CA GLU A 227 -20.01 20.90 21.98
C GLU A 227 -18.66 20.94 22.69
N ARG A 228 -18.41 19.98 23.61
CA ARG A 228 -17.14 19.88 24.36
C ARG A 228 -16.00 19.51 23.43
N THR A 229 -16.23 18.55 22.54
CA THR A 229 -15.27 18.14 21.51
C THR A 229 -14.95 19.30 20.56
N ASN A 230 -15.96 20.06 20.12
CA ASN A 230 -15.77 21.24 19.28
C ASN A 230 -14.94 22.33 19.97
N LYS A 231 -15.21 22.60 21.26
CA LYS A 231 -14.39 23.53 22.06
C LYS A 231 -12.93 23.08 22.12
N ARG A 232 -12.68 21.77 22.26
CA ARG A 232 -11.31 21.23 22.22
C ARG A 232 -10.66 21.41 20.87
N PHE A 233 -11.38 21.22 19.76
CA PHE A 233 -10.83 21.46 18.41
C PHE A 233 -10.37 22.91 18.23
N HIS A 234 -11.18 23.90 18.63
CA HIS A 234 -10.77 25.30 18.59
C HIS A 234 -9.54 25.57 19.45
N TYR A 235 -9.46 24.97 20.63
CA TYR A 235 -8.29 25.11 21.51
C TYR A 235 -7.01 24.55 20.88
N VAL A 236 -7.04 23.30 20.38
CA VAL A 236 -5.82 22.64 19.87
C VAL A 236 -5.37 23.16 18.52
N SER A 237 -6.26 23.79 17.74
CA SER A 237 -5.93 24.39 16.44
C SER A 237 -5.58 25.88 16.53
N LEU A 238 -5.64 26.48 17.74
CA LEU A 238 -5.39 27.91 17.92
C LEU A 238 -3.98 28.29 17.45
N GLY A 239 -3.90 29.30 16.57
CA GLY A 239 -2.64 29.82 16.04
C GLY A 239 -1.99 28.95 14.97
N GLN A 240 -2.59 27.81 14.59
CA GLN A 240 -2.08 26.98 13.50
C GLN A 240 -2.52 27.54 12.14
N PRO A 241 -1.61 27.66 11.15
CA PRO A 241 -1.94 28.18 9.82
C PRO A 241 -2.85 27.23 9.02
N ALA A 242 -2.87 25.93 9.38
CA ALA A 242 -3.72 24.92 8.78
C ALA A 242 -4.44 24.14 9.88
N ILE A 243 -5.77 23.96 9.74
CA ILE A 243 -6.60 23.27 10.74
C ILE A 243 -6.80 21.82 10.30
N ARG A 244 -6.12 20.89 11.00
CA ARG A 244 -6.17 19.44 10.75
C ARG A 244 -6.72 18.71 11.97
N LEU A 245 -8.01 18.43 11.96
CA LEU A 245 -8.70 17.79 13.08
C LEU A 245 -8.67 16.26 12.98
N SER A 246 -8.72 15.58 14.12
CA SER A 246 -8.97 14.14 14.17
C SER A 246 -9.92 13.82 15.31
N THR A 247 -11.05 13.23 14.96
CA THR A 247 -12.16 12.98 15.88
C THR A 247 -12.04 11.59 16.49
N ALA A 248 -12.18 11.52 17.81
CA ALA A 248 -12.44 10.28 18.54
C ALA A 248 -13.95 10.17 18.81
N PHE A 249 -14.49 8.97 18.66
CA PHE A 249 -15.87 8.66 19.02
C PHE A 249 -15.87 7.76 20.26
N ASP A 250 -16.93 7.83 21.04
CA ASP A 250 -17.18 6.93 22.17
C ASP A 250 -17.57 5.53 21.68
N SER A 251 -17.56 4.56 22.59
CA SER A 251 -17.88 3.17 22.26
C SER A 251 -19.28 3.03 21.66
N VAL A 252 -20.28 3.72 22.20
CA VAL A 252 -21.67 3.61 21.74
C VAL A 252 -21.77 3.98 20.25
N THR A 253 -21.22 5.13 19.86
CA THR A 253 -21.18 5.56 18.46
C THR A 253 -20.34 4.62 17.57
N LEU A 254 -19.20 4.11 18.07
CA LEU A 254 -18.34 3.20 17.31
C LEU A 254 -19.02 1.87 16.95
N TYR A 255 -19.99 1.44 17.76
CA TYR A 255 -20.79 0.24 17.50
C TYR A 255 -22.10 0.54 16.74
N GLY A 256 -22.35 1.79 16.36
CA GLY A 256 -23.52 2.19 15.59
C GLY A 256 -24.83 2.18 16.39
N GLU A 257 -24.73 2.34 17.71
CA GLU A 257 -25.88 2.38 18.61
C GLU A 257 -26.21 3.82 19.02
N ASP A 258 -27.47 4.04 19.41
CA ASP A 258 -27.90 5.31 20.01
C ASP A 258 -27.65 5.33 21.53
N PRO A 259 -27.35 6.49 22.14
CA PRO A 259 -27.22 6.60 23.59
C PRO A 259 -28.54 6.27 24.30
N ALA A 260 -28.47 5.52 25.40
CA ALA A 260 -29.64 5.06 26.13
C ALA A 260 -29.41 5.07 27.65
N HIS A 261 -30.49 5.15 28.43
CA HIS A 261 -30.46 5.08 29.90
C HIS A 261 -30.08 3.70 30.45
N ARG A 262 -30.04 2.67 29.59
CA ARG A 262 -29.63 1.32 30.00
C ARG A 262 -28.20 1.40 30.54
N PRO A 263 -27.90 0.88 31.75
CA PRO A 263 -26.57 0.99 32.35
C PRO A 263 -25.43 0.47 31.47
N ASP A 264 -25.69 -0.51 30.61
CA ASP A 264 -24.70 -1.05 29.65
C ASP A 264 -24.26 -0.05 28.55
N ILE A 265 -25.05 1.01 28.32
CA ILE A 265 -24.81 2.04 27.29
C ILE A 265 -24.48 3.40 27.96
N TYR A 266 -25.10 3.68 29.11
CA TYR A 266 -25.08 5.01 29.71
C TYR A 266 -23.72 5.46 30.25
N GLY A 267 -22.88 4.51 30.71
CA GLY A 267 -21.57 4.78 31.31
C GLY A 267 -20.46 4.98 30.29
#